data_AF-A0A8J4RNS9-F1
#
_entry.id   AF-A0A8J4RNS9-F1
#
_cell.length_a   1.000
_cell.length_b   1.000
_cell.length_c   1.000
_cell.angle_alpha   90.00
_cell.angle_beta   90.00
_cell.angle_gamma   90.00
#
_symmetry.space_group_name_H-M   'P 1'
#
loop_
_entity.id
_entity.type
_entity.pdbx_description
1 polymer ?
#
loop_
_entity_poly.entity_id
_entity_poly.type
_entity_poly.pdbx_seq_one_letter_code
_entity_poly.pdbx_strand_id
1 'polypeptide(L)'
;MAANDFQESSYAIEGRHSSNEKAQMSDTPSKRGGWITFSFITGTLTGLTLAAGGWGTNLVVYLIEKFHFKSIVATQIANIVYGSTSLLPIPAAIIADSMLGCYSVIWISSSFSFL
;
A
#
# COMPACT_ATOMS: atom_id res chain seq x y z
N MET A 1 57.15 -29.94 18.01
CA MET A 1 55.84 -29.93 18.71
C MET A 1 55.33 -28.50 18.98
N ALA A 2 55.66 -27.50 18.15
CA ALA A 2 55.21 -26.11 18.32
C ALA A 2 54.68 -25.47 17.01
N ALA A 3 54.69 -26.23 15.91
CA ALA A 3 54.17 -25.79 14.61
C ALA A 3 52.69 -26.17 14.43
N ASN A 4 52.16 -27.09 15.24
CA ASN A 4 50.77 -27.55 15.14
C ASN A 4 49.81 -26.60 15.89
N ASP A 5 50.26 -25.96 16.98
CA ASP A 5 49.46 -25.01 17.77
C ASP A 5 49.26 -23.66 17.06
N PHE A 6 50.21 -23.25 16.21
CA PHE A 6 50.08 -22.00 15.43
C PHE A 6 49.13 -22.17 14.23
N GLN A 7 49.09 -23.38 13.64
CA GLN A 7 48.12 -23.74 12.62
C GLN A 7 46.70 -23.86 13.22
N GLU A 8 46.58 -24.28 14.51
CA GLU A 8 45.30 -24.26 15.25
C GLU A 8 44.67 -22.89 15.36
N SER A 9 45.49 -21.91 15.73
CA SER A 9 45.00 -20.56 15.92
C SER A 9 44.49 -19.96 14.60
N SER A 10 45.13 -20.25 13.46
CA SER A 10 44.69 -19.72 12.16
C SER A 10 43.39 -20.36 11.65
N TYR A 11 43.16 -21.66 11.88
CA TYR A 11 41.87 -22.28 11.50
C TYR A 11 40.72 -21.87 12.42
N ALA A 12 41.00 -21.58 13.69
CA ALA A 12 39.98 -21.19 14.67
C ALA A 12 39.49 -19.75 14.46
N ILE A 13 40.29 -18.93 13.77
CA ILE A 13 39.96 -17.54 13.42
C ILE A 13 39.19 -17.48 12.09
N GLU A 14 39.54 -18.31 11.08
CA GLU A 14 38.77 -18.42 9.83
C GLU A 14 37.36 -19.01 10.08
N GLY A 15 37.25 -19.98 11.00
CA GLY A 15 35.97 -20.58 11.41
C GLY A 15 35.04 -19.68 12.24
N ARG A 16 35.56 -18.59 12.82
CA ARG A 16 34.74 -17.59 13.55
C ARG A 16 34.28 -16.42 12.70
N HIS A 17 34.96 -16.14 11.59
CA HIS A 17 34.55 -15.06 10.68
C HIS A 17 33.48 -15.50 9.66
N SER A 18 33.31 -16.80 9.43
CA SER A 18 32.21 -17.38 8.63
C SER A 18 30.94 -17.71 9.45
N SER A 19 30.81 -17.20 10.68
CA SER A 19 29.71 -17.53 11.59
C SER A 19 28.80 -16.35 11.96
N ASN A 20 28.81 -15.27 11.19
CA ASN A 20 27.81 -14.20 11.26
C ASN A 20 27.03 -14.01 9.93
N GLU A 21 27.20 -14.91 8.96
CA GLU A 21 26.23 -15.06 7.87
C GLU A 21 25.00 -15.87 8.33
N LYS A 22 24.44 -15.52 9.49
CA LYS A 22 23.05 -15.89 9.82
C LYS A 22 22.16 -14.75 9.34
N ALA A 23 22.22 -14.50 8.03
CA ALA A 23 21.02 -14.13 7.30
C ALA A 23 20.06 -15.33 7.37
N GLN A 24 19.57 -15.64 8.57
CA GLN A 24 18.29 -16.31 8.75
C GLN A 24 17.23 -15.26 8.44
N MET A 25 17.20 -14.82 7.19
CA MET A 25 15.94 -14.53 6.54
C MET A 25 15.24 -15.87 6.52
N SER A 26 14.40 -16.09 7.53
CA SER A 26 13.50 -17.21 7.56
C SER A 26 12.65 -17.12 6.30
N ASP A 27 13.04 -17.86 5.27
CA ASP A 27 12.18 -18.22 4.16
C ASP A 27 11.16 -19.24 4.69
N THR A 28 10.37 -18.77 5.66
CA THR A 28 9.04 -19.29 5.85
C THR A 28 8.34 -18.84 4.58
N PRO A 29 7.75 -19.73 3.76
CA PRO A 29 6.87 -19.27 2.69
C PRO A 29 5.75 -18.51 3.39
N SER A 30 5.91 -17.20 3.47
CA SER A 30 4.90 -16.31 4.01
C SER A 30 3.67 -16.65 3.18
N LYS A 31 2.60 -17.13 3.82
CA LYS A 31 1.30 -17.35 3.19
C LYS A 31 0.76 -15.98 2.76
N ARG A 32 1.39 -15.36 1.76
CA ARG A 32 1.02 -14.09 1.18
C ARG A 32 -0.08 -14.42 0.17
N GLY A 33 -1.31 -14.12 0.55
CA GLY A 33 -2.48 -14.07 -0.31
C GLY A 33 -2.91 -15.40 -0.94
N GLY A 34 -4.01 -15.97 -0.47
CA GLY A 34 -4.64 -17.13 -1.09
C GLY A 34 -5.64 -16.74 -2.19
N TRP A 35 -6.20 -17.76 -2.86
CA TRP A 35 -7.30 -17.62 -3.82
C TRP A 35 -8.53 -16.87 -3.25
N ILE A 36 -8.72 -16.92 -1.92
CA ILE A 36 -9.79 -16.16 -1.24
C ILE A 36 -9.55 -14.64 -1.29
N THR A 37 -8.28 -14.21 -1.12
CA THR A 37 -7.91 -12.79 -1.10
C THR A 37 -8.11 -12.19 -2.49
N PHE A 38 -7.79 -12.95 -3.53
CA PHE A 38 -8.00 -12.54 -4.92
C PHE A 38 -9.48 -12.25 -5.21
N SER A 39 -10.40 -13.14 -4.82
CA SER A 39 -11.83 -12.93 -5.00
C SER A 39 -12.35 -11.73 -4.21
N PHE A 40 -11.85 -11.51 -3.00
CA PHE A 40 -12.25 -10.35 -2.18
C PHE A 40 -11.79 -9.02 -2.80
N ILE A 41 -10.54 -8.95 -3.29
CA ILE A 41 -10.02 -7.77 -3.98
C ILE A 41 -10.78 -7.53 -5.29
N THR A 42 -11.02 -8.59 -6.06
CA THR A 42 -11.76 -8.51 -7.34
C THR A 42 -13.19 -8.02 -7.12
N GLY A 43 -13.89 -8.56 -6.12
CA GLY A 43 -15.23 -8.11 -5.76
C GLY A 43 -15.25 -6.65 -5.32
N THR A 44 -14.27 -6.24 -4.51
CA THR A 44 -14.14 -4.84 -4.07
C THR A 44 -13.87 -3.90 -5.24
N LEU A 45 -12.96 -4.28 -6.14
CA LEU A 45 -12.64 -3.48 -7.33
C LEU A 45 -13.84 -3.37 -8.27
N THR A 46 -14.57 -4.46 -8.47
CA THR A 46 -15.77 -4.50 -9.32
C THR A 46 -16.88 -3.64 -8.71
N GLY A 47 -17.11 -3.77 -7.39
CA GLY A 47 -18.10 -2.97 -6.66
C GLY A 47 -17.76 -1.48 -6.68
N LEU A 48 -16.48 -1.13 -6.49
CA LEU A 48 -16.00 0.25 -6.59
C LEU A 48 -16.21 0.81 -8.00
N THR A 49 -15.86 0.04 -9.04
CA THR A 49 -16.03 0.47 -10.44
C THR A 49 -17.51 0.64 -10.78
N LEU A 50 -18.37 -0.26 -10.31
CA LEU A 50 -19.82 -0.16 -10.51
C LEU A 50 -20.40 1.04 -9.77
N ALA A 51 -20.02 1.27 -8.51
CA ALA A 51 -20.43 2.42 -7.74
C ALA A 51 -19.96 3.72 -8.41
N ALA A 52 -18.69 3.77 -8.84
CA ALA A 52 -18.07 4.90 -9.52
C ALA A 52 -18.69 5.20 -10.89
N GLY A 53 -19.14 4.19 -11.62
CA GLY A 53 -19.93 4.37 -12.84
C GLY A 53 -21.35 4.83 -12.55
N GLY A 54 -22.03 4.16 -11.61
CA GLY A 54 -23.45 4.39 -11.30
C GLY A 54 -23.73 5.76 -10.69
N TRP A 55 -22.91 6.23 -9.75
CA TRP A 55 -23.07 7.58 -9.20
C TRP A 55 -22.71 8.66 -10.24
N GLY A 56 -21.70 8.42 -11.08
CA GLY A 56 -21.19 9.41 -12.03
C GLY A 56 -22.20 9.69 -13.14
N THR A 57 -22.82 8.65 -13.70
CA THR A 57 -23.88 8.82 -14.69
C THR A 57 -25.13 9.47 -14.10
N ASN A 58 -25.52 9.07 -12.89
CA ASN A 58 -26.65 9.67 -12.18
C ASN A 58 -26.42 11.16 -11.90
N LEU A 59 -25.21 11.53 -11.48
CA LEU A 59 -24.82 12.92 -11.25
C LEU A 59 -25.01 13.78 -12.51
N VAL A 60 -24.55 13.32 -13.68
CA VAL A 60 -24.71 14.08 -14.94
C VAL A 60 -26.18 14.29 -15.28
N VAL A 61 -27.00 13.25 -15.17
CA VAL A 61 -28.44 13.33 -15.42
C VAL A 61 -29.11 14.29 -14.45
N TYR A 62 -28.78 14.23 -13.16
CA TYR A 62 -29.31 15.13 -12.14
C TYR A 62 -28.99 16.60 -12.42
N LEU A 63 -27.76 16.90 -12.85
CA LEU A 63 -27.35 18.25 -13.22
C LEU A 63 -28.14 18.81 -14.43
N ILE A 64 -28.50 17.96 -15.38
CA ILE A 64 -29.27 18.35 -16.56
C ILE A 64 -30.76 18.50 -16.23
N GLU A 65 -31.36 17.51 -15.54
CA GLU A 65 -32.81 17.45 -15.32
C GLU A 65 -33.30 18.30 -14.14
N LYS A 66 -32.55 18.36 -13.03
CA LYS A 66 -32.99 19.06 -11.80
C LYS A 66 -32.48 20.48 -11.70
N PHE A 67 -31.23 20.69 -12.08
CA PHE A 67 -30.62 22.02 -12.07
C PHE A 67 -30.79 22.78 -13.39
N HIS A 68 -31.40 22.16 -14.41
CA HIS A 68 -31.61 22.75 -15.73
C HIS A 68 -30.32 23.31 -16.36
N PHE A 69 -29.16 22.73 -16.04
CA PHE A 69 -27.92 23.14 -16.67
C PHE A 69 -27.92 22.72 -18.14
N LYS A 70 -27.39 23.60 -19.01
CA LYS A 70 -27.08 23.22 -20.39
C LYS A 70 -26.14 22.02 -20.36
N SER A 71 -26.39 21.03 -21.22
CA SER A 71 -25.58 19.80 -21.33
C SER A 71 -24.07 20.09 -21.37
N ILE A 72 -23.66 21.20 -22.02
CA ILE A 72 -22.26 21.64 -22.07
C ILE A 72 -21.65 21.92 -20.68
N VAL A 73 -22.41 22.54 -19.77
CA VAL A 73 -21.96 22.88 -18.41
C VAL A 73 -22.01 21.64 -17.51
N ALA A 74 -23.06 20.82 -17.66
CA ALA A 74 -23.16 19.56 -16.92
C ALA A 74 -21.98 18.62 -17.23
N THR A 75 -21.59 18.49 -18.50
CA THR A 75 -20.42 17.72 -18.91
C THR A 75 -19.12 18.33 -18.40
N GLN A 76 -18.99 19.66 -18.36
CA GLN A 76 -17.81 20.31 -17.80
C GLN A 76 -17.65 20.00 -16.31
N ILE A 77 -18.73 20.11 -15.53
CA ILE A 77 -18.73 19.77 -14.10
C ILE A 77 -18.41 18.28 -13.92
N ALA A 78 -19.02 17.40 -14.73
CA ALA A 78 -18.72 15.98 -14.71
C ALA A 78 -17.24 15.70 -14.96
N ASN A 79 -16.62 16.37 -15.93
CA ASN A 79 -15.21 16.21 -16.26
C ASN A 79 -14.29 16.67 -15.11
N ILE A 80 -14.66 17.75 -14.41
CA ILE A 80 -13.96 18.20 -13.19
C ILE A 80 -14.07 17.15 -12.08
N VAL A 81 -15.26 16.57 -11.89
CA VAL A 81 -15.49 15.50 -10.90
C VAL A 81 -14.67 14.25 -11.25
N TYR A 82 -14.72 13.78 -12.49
CA TYR A 82 -13.92 12.64 -12.96
C TYR A 82 -12.41 12.89 -12.85
N GLY A 83 -11.96 14.11 -13.19
CA GLY A 83 -10.58 14.54 -12.99
C GLY A 83 -10.18 14.50 -11.51
N SER A 84 -11.06 14.97 -10.62
CA SER A 84 -10.84 14.93 -9.17
C SER A 84 -10.77 13.50 -8.66
N THR A 85 -11.68 12.62 -9.08
CA THR A 85 -11.67 11.19 -8.72
C THR A 85 -10.41 10.47 -9.21
N SER A 86 -9.79 10.94 -10.30
CA SER A 86 -8.52 10.41 -10.80
C SER A 86 -7.29 10.95 -10.06
N LEU A 87 -7.41 12.12 -9.41
CA LEU A 87 -6.34 12.72 -8.59
C LEU A 87 -6.38 12.25 -7.14
N LEU A 88 -7.55 11.93 -6.58
CA LEU A 88 -7.73 11.39 -5.23
C LEU A 88 -6.84 10.17 -4.87
N PRO A 89 -6.51 9.24 -5.80
CA PRO A 89 -5.61 8.13 -5.52
C PRO A 89 -4.20 8.58 -5.13
N ILE A 90 -3.73 9.75 -5.58
CA ILE A 90 -2.38 10.24 -5.29
C ILE A 90 -2.20 10.49 -3.77
N PRO A 91 -3.00 11.36 -3.12
CA PRO A 91 -2.92 11.50 -1.67
C PRO A 91 -3.38 10.24 -0.94
N ALA A 92 -4.35 9.49 -1.47
CA ALA A 92 -4.77 8.23 -0.86
C ALA A 92 -3.65 7.18 -0.80
N ALA A 93 -2.83 7.08 -1.85
CA ALA A 93 -1.66 6.21 -1.89
C ALA A 93 -0.59 6.67 -0.89
N ILE A 94 -0.30 7.97 -0.83
CA ILE A 94 0.63 8.53 0.16
C ILE A 94 0.17 8.19 1.58
N ILE A 95 -1.12 8.36 1.88
CA ILE A 95 -1.71 8.01 3.18
C ILE A 95 -1.65 6.50 3.43
N ALA A 96 -1.95 5.66 2.43
CA ALA A 96 -1.89 4.22 2.55
C ALA A 96 -0.46 3.71 2.82
N ASP A 97 0.53 4.17 2.05
CA ASP A 97 1.95 3.83 2.22
C ASP A 97 2.48 4.30 3.57
N SER A 98 2.02 5.48 3.99
CA SER A 98 2.27 6.03 5.32
C SER A 98 1.73 5.09 6.41
N MET A 99 0.46 4.69 6.33
CA MET A 99 -0.21 3.86 7.34
C MET A 99 0.35 2.43 7.43
N LEU A 100 0.87 1.86 6.34
CA LEU A 100 1.43 0.50 6.35
C LEU A 100 2.89 0.39 6.85
N GLY A 101 3.67 1.48 6.91
CA GLY A 101 5.11 1.41 7.20
C GLY A 101 5.60 2.16 8.43
N CYS A 102 5.22 3.44 8.60
CA CYS A 102 5.82 4.31 9.63
C CYS A 102 4.84 5.30 10.27
N TYR A 103 3.85 5.81 9.55
CA TYR A 103 2.95 6.83 10.10
C TYR A 103 2.06 6.33 11.23
N SER A 104 1.74 5.04 11.29
CA SER A 104 0.95 4.52 12.41
C SER A 104 1.67 4.76 13.74
N VAL A 105 2.99 4.57 13.78
CA VAL A 105 3.82 4.84 14.96
C VAL A 105 3.90 6.34 15.26
N ILE A 106 4.09 7.18 14.24
CA ILE A 106 4.12 8.64 14.41
C ILE A 106 2.77 9.16 14.94
N TRP A 107 1.64 8.68 14.41
CA TRP A 107 0.29 9.06 14.85
C TRP A 107 0.02 8.68 16.31
N ILE A 108 0.40 7.46 16.70
CA ILE A 108 0.22 6.97 18.07
C ILE A 108 1.14 7.76 19.03
N SER A 109 2.41 7.96 18.65
CA SER A 109 3.36 8.73 19.46
C SER A 109 2.93 10.19 19.62
N SER A 110 2.40 10.82 18.55
CA SER A 110 1.91 12.20 18.61
C SER A 110 0.66 12.34 19.48
N SER A 111 -0.25 11.38 19.41
CA SER A 111 -1.46 11.37 20.26
C SER A 111 -1.10 11.17 21.74
N PHE A 112 -0.13 10.31 22.03
CA PHE A 112 0.36 10.07 23.39
C PHE A 112 1.13 11.26 23.95
N SER A 113 1.87 11.99 23.13
CA SER A 113 2.64 13.16 23.57
C SER A 113 1.81 14.43 23.75
N PHE A 114 0.59 14.47 23.19
CA PHE A 114 -0.36 15.58 23.36
C PHE A 114 -1.29 15.36 24.58
N LEU A 115 -1.46 14.11 25.01
CA LEU A 115 -2.20 13.74 26.22
C LEU A 115 -1.36 14.01 27.48
#